data_AF-A0A2T2U4N5-F1
#
_entry.id   AF-A0A2T2U4N5-F1
#
_cell.length_a   1.000
_cell.length_b   1.000
_cell.length_c   1.000
_cell.angle_alpha   90.00
_cell.angle_beta   90.00
_cell.angle_gamma   90.00
#
_symmetry.space_group_name_H-M   'P 1'
#
loop_
_entity.id
_entity.type
_entity.pdbx_description
1 polymer ?
#
loop_
_entity_poly.entity_id
_entity_poly.type
_entity_poly.pdbx_seq_one_letter_code
_entity_poly.pdbx_strand_id
1 'polypeptide(L)'
;MPSTPFALVRYVLYGVLMGGADVIPGVSGGTMALIVGIYERLVRALSAAVSWGLAVLRLDLDAAWRHWADVPWRLIVPLLGGIAIAILVGANVIPPLMEAHPTSMRGLFLGLVAASLLIPARRIERVTALRVGLGLACAA
;
A
#
# COMPACT_ATOMS: atom_id res chain seq x y z
N MET A 1 -24.51 9.97 1.61
CA MET A 1 -23.28 9.13 1.56
C MET A 1 -23.74 7.69 1.40
N PRO A 2 -23.21 6.85 0.47
CA PRO A 2 -23.80 5.54 0.24
C PRO A 2 -23.53 4.67 1.47
N SER A 3 -24.55 4.58 2.32
CA SER A 3 -24.63 3.77 3.52
C SER A 3 -24.77 2.29 3.20
N THR A 4 -24.73 1.93 1.92
CA THR A 4 -24.99 0.60 1.40
C THR A 4 -23.92 -0.40 1.85
N PRO A 5 -24.31 -1.59 2.35
CA PRO A 5 -23.37 -2.64 2.75
C PRO A 5 -22.39 -3.02 1.63
N PHE A 6 -22.82 -2.88 0.37
CA PHE A 6 -21.99 -3.07 -0.81
C PHE A 6 -20.72 -2.18 -0.83
N ALA A 7 -20.80 -0.96 -0.33
CA ALA A 7 -19.65 -0.05 -0.29
C ALA A 7 -18.59 -0.50 0.73
N LEU A 8 -19.01 -1.08 1.86
CA LEU A 8 -18.10 -1.58 2.90
C LEU A 8 -17.34 -2.81 2.38
N VAL A 9 -18.07 -3.77 1.79
CA VAL A 9 -17.45 -4.96 1.18
C VAL A 9 -16.43 -4.55 0.13
N ARG A 10 -16.78 -3.57 -0.73
CA ARG A 10 -15.86 -3.05 -1.74
C ARG A 10 -14.59 -2.47 -1.13
N TYR A 11 -14.67 -1.72 -0.04
CA TYR A 11 -13.47 -1.19 0.64
C TYR A 11 -12.64 -2.29 1.29
N VAL A 12 -13.26 -3.35 1.82
CA VAL A 12 -12.52 -4.54 2.28
C VAL A 12 -11.76 -5.16 1.12
N LEU A 13 -12.41 -5.37 -0.03
CA LEU A 13 -11.75 -5.94 -1.22
C LEU A 13 -10.61 -5.07 -1.73
N TYR A 14 -10.78 -3.75 -1.76
CA TYR A 14 -9.70 -2.83 -2.09
C TYR A 14 -8.55 -2.92 -1.09
N GLY A 15 -8.87 -3.07 0.21
CA GLY A 15 -7.88 -3.29 1.24
C GLY A 15 -7.09 -4.59 1.01
N VAL A 16 -7.78 -5.68 0.64
CA VAL A 16 -7.13 -6.95 0.31
C VAL A 16 -6.20 -6.81 -0.89
N LEU A 17 -6.63 -6.12 -1.95
CA LEU A 17 -5.80 -5.87 -3.13
C LEU A 17 -4.57 -5.02 -2.79
N MET A 18 -4.74 -3.98 -1.98
CA MET A 18 -3.65 -3.12 -1.54
C MET A 18 -2.67 -3.86 -0.64
N GLY A 19 -3.15 -4.58 0.38
CA GLY A 19 -2.29 -5.35 1.28
C GLY A 19 -1.60 -6.52 0.55
N GLY A 20 -2.29 -7.16 -0.40
CA GLY A 20 -1.68 -8.17 -1.26
C GLY A 20 -0.57 -7.61 -2.14
N ALA A 21 -0.75 -6.39 -2.68
CA ALA A 21 0.31 -5.68 -3.39
C ALA A 21 1.51 -5.39 -2.49
N ASP A 22 1.30 -4.96 -1.23
CA ASP A 22 2.38 -4.66 -0.30
C ASP A 22 3.16 -5.90 0.18
N VAL A 23 2.53 -7.08 0.15
CA VAL A 23 3.19 -8.36 0.45
C VAL A 23 4.09 -8.83 -0.71
N ILE A 24 3.79 -8.41 -1.95
CA ILE A 24 4.52 -8.83 -3.14
C ILE A 24 5.63 -7.81 -3.46
N PRO A 25 6.89 -8.26 -3.60
CA PRO A 25 7.99 -7.34 -3.89
C PRO A 25 7.80 -6.64 -5.24
N GLY A 26 8.00 -5.32 -5.26
CA GLY A 26 7.94 -4.51 -6.47
C GLY A 26 6.56 -3.97 -6.84
N VAL A 27 5.52 -4.21 -6.02
CA VAL A 27 4.19 -3.60 -6.20
C VAL A 27 3.88 -2.73 -4.98
N SER A 28 3.27 -1.55 -5.19
CA SER A 28 2.89 -0.65 -4.10
C SER A 28 1.36 -0.62 -3.93
N GLY A 29 0.88 -0.75 -2.70
CA GLY A 29 -0.52 -0.56 -2.34
C GLY A 29 -1.05 0.83 -2.72
N GLY A 30 -0.20 1.87 -2.71
CA GLY A 30 -0.56 3.21 -3.19
C GLY A 30 -0.88 3.25 -4.69
N THR A 31 -0.14 2.49 -5.50
CA THR A 31 -0.44 2.31 -6.93
C THR A 31 -1.73 1.53 -7.13
N MET A 32 -1.99 0.51 -6.31
CA MET A 32 -3.29 -0.18 -6.35
C MET A 32 -4.44 0.73 -5.98
N ALA A 33 -4.26 1.64 -5.00
CA ALA A 33 -5.28 2.64 -4.66
C ALA A 33 -5.61 3.59 -5.83
N LEU A 34 -4.62 3.92 -6.68
CA LEU A 34 -4.84 4.68 -7.93
C LEU A 34 -5.61 3.84 -8.95
N ILE A 35 -5.19 2.59 -9.18
CA ILE A 35 -5.81 1.68 -10.16
C ILE A 35 -7.29 1.44 -9.83
N VAL A 36 -7.63 1.23 -8.54
CA VAL A 36 -9.01 1.01 -8.10
C VAL A 36 -9.80 2.31 -7.89
N GLY A 37 -9.18 3.47 -8.15
CA GLY A 37 -9.85 4.78 -8.16
C GLY A 37 -10.23 5.32 -6.78
N ILE A 38 -9.54 4.90 -5.71
CA ILE A 38 -9.80 5.39 -4.34
C ILE A 38 -8.71 6.32 -3.81
N TYR A 39 -7.63 6.52 -4.55
CA TYR A 39 -6.43 7.23 -4.09
C TYR A 39 -6.74 8.60 -3.51
N GLU A 40 -7.47 9.47 -4.21
CA GLU A 40 -7.78 10.82 -3.74
C GLU A 40 -8.65 10.80 -2.48
N ARG A 41 -9.54 9.81 -2.38
CA ARG A 41 -10.40 9.63 -1.21
C ARG A 41 -9.59 9.12 -0.02
N LEU A 42 -8.64 8.22 -0.25
CA LEU A 42 -7.72 7.71 0.75
C LEU A 42 -6.78 8.82 1.26
N VAL A 43 -6.20 9.62 0.37
CA VAL A 43 -5.32 10.74 0.75
C VAL A 43 -6.08 11.76 1.61
N ARG A 44 -7.31 12.13 1.22
CA ARG A 44 -8.15 13.01 2.06
C ARG A 44 -8.47 12.39 3.41
N ALA A 45 -8.80 11.10 3.45
CA ALA A 45 -9.08 10.37 4.68
C ALA A 45 -7.86 10.34 5.63
N LEU A 46 -6.68 10.08 5.08
CA LEU A 46 -5.42 10.09 5.82
C LEU A 46 -5.10 11.50 6.32
N SER A 47 -5.32 12.53 5.51
CA SER A 47 -5.09 13.92 5.91
C SER A 47 -5.96 14.31 7.10
N ALA A 48 -7.25 13.96 7.08
CA ALA A 48 -8.15 14.16 8.22
C ALA A 48 -7.70 13.37 9.47
N ALA A 49 -7.28 12.11 9.29
CA ALA A 49 -6.78 11.29 10.39
C ALA A 49 -5.48 11.84 11.00
N VAL A 50 -4.58 12.40 10.18
CA VAL A 50 -3.35 13.07 10.63
C VAL A 50 -3.68 14.35 11.38
N SER A 51 -4.61 15.17 10.90
CA SER A 51 -5.07 16.38 11.62
C SER A 51 -5.65 16.03 12.99
N TRP A 52 -6.45 14.96 13.08
CA TRP A 52 -6.91 14.43 14.36
C TRP A 52 -5.74 14.00 15.27
N GLY A 53 -4.80 13.22 14.75
CA GLY A 53 -3.63 12.76 15.50
C GLY A 53 -2.74 13.91 16.02
N LEU A 54 -2.56 14.97 15.21
CA LEU A 54 -1.85 16.18 15.64
C LEU A 54 -2.58 16.92 16.77
N ALA A 55 -3.90 17.02 16.72
CA ALA A 55 -4.68 17.66 17.77
C ALA A 55 -4.58 16.90 19.10
N VAL A 56 -4.64 15.57 19.04
CA VAL A 56 -4.41 14.69 20.21
C VAL A 56 -3.01 14.88 20.78
N LEU A 57 -1.98 14.93 19.92
CA LEU A 57 -0.59 15.13 20.35
C LEU A 57 -0.37 16.49 21.03
N ARG A 58 -1.12 17.52 20.62
CA ARG A 58 -1.11 18.85 21.23
C ARG A 58 -1.96 18.97 22.50
N LEU A 59 -2.58 17.88 22.95
CA LEU A 59 -3.52 17.85 24.08
C LEU A 59 -4.73 18.79 23.92
N ASP A 60 -5.05 19.19 22.68
CA ASP A 60 -6.23 19.99 22.35
C ASP A 60 -7.42 19.04 22.11
N LEU A 61 -8.08 18.67 23.21
CA LEU A 61 -9.18 17.71 23.20
C LEU A 61 -10.39 18.22 22.42
N ASP A 62 -10.63 19.54 22.41
CA ASP A 62 -11.73 20.14 21.68
C ASP A 62 -11.50 20.07 20.16
N ALA A 63 -10.26 20.31 19.72
CA ALA A 63 -9.89 20.14 18.32
C ALA A 63 -9.86 18.66 17.92
N ALA A 64 -9.39 17.77 18.79
CA ALA A 64 -9.40 16.34 18.54
C ALA A 64 -10.83 15.81 18.34
N TRP A 65 -11.79 16.23 19.18
CA TRP A 65 -13.17 15.79 19.03
C TRP A 65 -13.82 16.30 17.74
N ARG A 66 -13.53 17.55 17.34
CA ARG A 66 -13.98 18.12 16.07
C ARG A 66 -13.43 17.32 14.87
N HIS A 67 -12.13 17.08 14.85
CA HIS A 67 -11.49 16.36 13.74
C HIS A 67 -11.87 14.87 13.68
N TRP A 68 -12.20 14.24 14.81
CA TRP A 68 -12.65 12.84 14.83
C TRP A 68 -13.88 12.58 13.96
N ALA A 69 -14.84 13.52 13.96
CA ALA A 69 -16.06 13.43 13.17
C ALA A 69 -15.82 13.57 11.66
N ASP A 70 -14.76 14.28 11.27
CA ASP A 70 -14.38 14.51 9.87
C ASP A 70 -13.67 13.31 9.24
N VAL A 71 -13.14 12.39 10.06
CA VAL A 71 -12.46 11.20 9.58
C VAL A 71 -13.47 10.22 8.95
N PRO A 72 -13.30 9.82 7.68
CA PRO A 72 -14.24 8.92 7.02
C PRO A 72 -14.00 7.46 7.44
N TRP A 73 -14.41 7.12 8.68
CA TRP A 73 -14.22 5.80 9.28
C TRP A 73 -14.79 4.65 8.44
N ARG A 74 -15.88 4.90 7.72
CA ARG A 74 -16.51 3.92 6.81
C ARG A 74 -15.67 3.57 5.58
N LEU A 75 -14.61 4.32 5.30
CA LEU A 75 -13.58 3.98 4.32
C LEU A 75 -12.38 3.35 5.02
N ILE A 76 -11.86 3.99 6.07
CA ILE A 76 -10.59 3.59 6.70
C ILE A 76 -10.71 2.22 7.36
N VAL A 77 -11.74 1.98 8.17
CA VAL A 77 -11.89 0.73 8.94
C VAL A 77 -11.97 -0.50 8.03
N PRO A 78 -12.88 -0.59 7.03
CA PRO A 78 -12.93 -1.75 6.16
C PRO A 78 -11.68 -1.90 5.28
N LEU A 79 -11.09 -0.79 4.82
CA LEU A 79 -9.86 -0.83 4.03
C LEU A 79 -8.69 -1.41 4.84
N LEU A 80 -8.46 -0.90 6.05
CA LEU A 80 -7.44 -1.42 6.97
C LEU A 80 -7.73 -2.88 7.34
N GLY A 81 -8.99 -3.24 7.55
CA GLY A 81 -9.39 -4.63 7.76
C GLY A 81 -8.99 -5.53 6.60
N GLY A 82 -9.23 -5.10 5.36
CA GLY A 82 -8.80 -5.82 4.16
C GLY A 82 -7.28 -5.96 4.04
N ILE A 83 -6.54 -4.89 4.33
CA ILE A 83 -5.06 -4.91 4.34
C ILE A 83 -4.56 -5.90 5.38
N ALA A 84 -5.08 -5.84 6.60
CA ALA A 84 -4.72 -6.75 7.68
C ALA A 84 -5.00 -8.20 7.31
N ILE A 85 -6.17 -8.50 6.71
CA ILE A 85 -6.50 -9.85 6.21
C ILE A 85 -5.45 -10.30 5.18
N ALA A 86 -5.11 -9.47 4.20
CA ALA A 86 -4.12 -9.83 3.18
C ALA A 86 -2.73 -10.10 3.77
N ILE A 87 -2.29 -9.28 4.72
CA ILE A 87 -1.00 -9.46 5.41
C ILE A 87 -1.01 -10.75 6.24
N LEU A 88 -2.07 -10.98 7.02
CA LEU A 88 -2.19 -12.19 7.86
C LEU A 88 -2.24 -13.45 7.00
N VAL A 89 -3.02 -13.45 5.91
CA VAL A 89 -3.06 -14.57 4.97
C VAL A 89 -1.69 -14.76 4.32
N GLY A 90 -1.06 -13.68 3.84
CA GLY A 90 0.28 -13.72 3.25
C GLY A 90 1.32 -14.31 4.20
N ALA A 91 1.32 -13.87 5.47
CA ALA A 91 2.23 -14.34 6.51
C ALA A 91 2.04 -15.82 6.84
N ASN A 92 0.85 -16.38 6.67
CA ASN A 92 0.56 -17.79 6.94
C ASN A 92 0.71 -18.68 5.69
N VAL A 93 0.51 -18.14 4.48
CA VAL A 93 0.49 -18.92 3.24
C VAL A 93 1.84 -18.90 2.52
N ILE A 94 2.54 -17.76 2.51
CA ILE A 94 3.79 -17.62 1.75
C ILE A 94 4.93 -18.46 2.34
N PRO A 95 5.20 -18.45 3.66
CA PRO A 95 6.33 -19.22 4.20
C PRO A 95 6.22 -20.74 3.93
N PRO A 96 5.07 -21.41 4.13
CA PRO A 96 4.93 -22.82 3.76
C PRO A 96 5.14 -23.08 2.26
N LEU A 97 4.72 -22.16 1.39
CA LEU A 97 4.96 -22.27 -0.05
C LEU A 97 6.45 -22.12 -0.40
N MET A 98 7.18 -21.25 0.31
CA MET A 98 8.62 -21.09 0.16
C MET A 98 9.39 -22.33 0.61
N GLU A 99 8.93 -23.02 1.65
CA GLU A 99 9.51 -24.28 2.13
C GLU A 99 9.22 -25.45 1.19
N ALA A 100 7.97 -25.57 0.71
CA ALA A 100 7.57 -26.64 -0.19
C ALA A 100 8.08 -26.47 -1.63
N HIS A 101 8.23 -25.23 -2.11
CA HIS A 101 8.59 -24.91 -3.50
C HIS A 101 9.69 -23.85 -3.59
N PRO A 102 10.89 -24.08 -3.02
CA PRO A 102 11.92 -23.06 -2.89
C PRO A 102 12.45 -22.56 -4.23
N THR A 103 12.60 -23.44 -5.23
CA THR A 103 13.08 -23.08 -6.57
C THR A 103 12.08 -22.21 -7.32
N SER A 104 10.81 -22.60 -7.34
CA SER A 104 9.74 -21.84 -8.00
C SER A 104 9.50 -20.48 -7.33
N MET A 105 9.48 -20.43 -6.00
CA MET A 105 9.27 -19.18 -5.27
C MET A 105 10.43 -18.20 -5.44
N ARG A 106 11.68 -18.68 -5.43
CA ARG A 106 12.85 -17.85 -5.75
C ARG A 106 12.79 -17.31 -7.19
N GLY A 107 12.42 -18.14 -8.15
CA GLY A 107 12.24 -17.71 -9.54
C GLY A 107 11.13 -16.66 -9.70
N LEU A 108 10.01 -16.85 -9.03
CA LEU A 108 8.90 -15.89 -9.00
C LEU A 108 9.33 -14.54 -8.42
N PHE A 109 9.95 -14.54 -7.23
CA PHE A 109 10.39 -13.29 -6.60
C PHE A 109 11.50 -12.59 -7.38
N LEU A 110 12.46 -13.35 -7.93
CA LEU A 110 13.48 -12.80 -8.81
C LEU A 110 12.85 -12.13 -10.04
N GLY A 111 11.89 -12.80 -10.68
CA GLY A 111 11.15 -12.25 -11.82
C GLY A 111 10.39 -10.97 -11.49
N LEU A 112 9.71 -10.93 -10.34
CA LEU A 112 8.99 -9.75 -9.85
C LEU A 112 9.93 -8.58 -9.56
N VAL A 113 11.02 -8.83 -8.84
CA VAL A 113 12.05 -7.80 -8.55
C VAL A 113 12.66 -7.29 -9.86
N ALA A 114 13.05 -8.20 -10.77
CA ALA A 114 13.60 -7.83 -12.07
C ALA A 114 12.60 -6.98 -12.89
N ALA A 115 11.32 -7.34 -12.93
CA ALA A 115 10.30 -6.57 -13.63
C ALA A 115 10.10 -5.17 -13.04
N SER A 116 10.10 -5.06 -11.71
CA SER A 116 9.96 -3.78 -10.99
C SER A 116 11.11 -2.81 -11.24
N LEU A 117 12.30 -3.31 -11.56
CA LEU A 117 13.47 -2.52 -11.97
C LEU A 117 13.47 -2.25 -13.48
N LEU A 118 13.14 -3.26 -14.29
CA LEU A 118 13.18 -3.19 -15.75
C LEU A 118 12.18 -2.18 -16.32
N ILE A 119 10.96 -2.14 -15.77
CA ILE A 119 9.90 -1.24 -16.27
C ILE A 119 10.30 0.23 -16.11
N PRO A 120 10.73 0.72 -14.92
CA PRO A 120 11.26 2.08 -14.77
C PRO A 120 12.55 2.31 -15.56
N ALA A 121 13.48 1.36 -15.59
CA ALA A 121 14.74 1.51 -16.32
C ALA A 121 14.51 1.78 -17.81
N ARG A 122 13.51 1.12 -18.43
CA ARG A 122 13.12 1.36 -19.83
C ARG A 122 12.49 2.72 -20.08
N ARG A 123 12.01 3.42 -19.04
CA ARG A 123 11.47 4.79 -19.15
C ARG A 123 12.54 5.88 -19.03
N ILE A 124 13.80 5.52 -18.75
CA ILE A 124 14.92 6.47 -18.68
C ILE A 124 15.45 6.70 -20.10
N GLU A 125 15.04 7.80 -20.73
CA GLU A 125 15.44 8.16 -22.10
C GLU A 125 16.87 8.69 -22.22
N ARG A 126 17.47 9.17 -21.12
CA ARG A 126 18.84 9.73 -21.10
C ARG A 126 19.70 9.07 -20.03
N VAL A 127 20.46 8.07 -20.46
CA VAL A 127 21.48 7.42 -19.65
C VAL A 127 22.78 8.23 -19.76
N THR A 128 23.21 8.85 -18.67
CA THR A 128 24.49 9.59 -18.60
C THR A 128 25.44 8.82 -17.67
N ALA A 129 26.73 8.79 -17.98
CA ALA A 129 27.75 8.09 -17.17
C ALA A 129 27.69 8.46 -15.67
N LEU A 130 27.40 9.72 -15.35
CA LEU A 130 27.20 10.20 -13.98
C LEU A 130 26.02 9.52 -13.26
N ARG A 131 24.89 9.31 -13.95
CA ARG A 131 23.69 8.67 -13.39
C ARG A 131 23.89 7.18 -13.18
N VAL A 132 24.65 6.54 -14.07
CA VAL A 132 25.07 5.14 -13.92
C VAL A 132 26.04 4.99 -12.76
N GLY A 133 27.03 5.88 -12.64
CA GLY A 133 27.96 5.92 -11.52
C GLY A 133 27.28 6.11 -10.17
N LEU A 134 26.33 7.06 -10.07
CA LEU A 134 25.49 7.25 -8.88
C LEU A 134 24.64 6.01 -8.57
N GLY A 135 24.03 5.39 -9.59
CA GLY A 135 23.23 4.18 -9.40
C GLY A 135 24.06 3.00 -8.87
N LEU A 136 25.27 2.80 -9.38
CA LEU A 136 26.19 1.76 -8.90
C LEU A 136 26.71 2.08 -7.49
N ALA A 137 27.01 3.34 -7.19
CA ALA A 137 27.45 3.75 -5.86
C ALA A 137 26.37 3.59 -4.78
N CYS A 138 25.09 3.75 -5.13
CA CYS A 138 23.97 3.47 -4.21
C CYS A 138 23.63 1.98 -4.10
N ALA A 139 24.09 1.14 -5.03
CA ALA A 139 23.82 -0.29 -5.06
C ALA A 139 24.93 -1.15 -4.41
N ALA A 140 26.12 -0.56 -4.17
CA ALA A 140 27.25 -1.17 -3.47
C ALA A 140 27.16 -0.92 -1.96
#